data_AF-A0A6F9BIT1-F1
#
_entry.id   AF-A0A6F9BIT1-F1
#
_cell.length_a   1.000
_cell.length_b   1.000
_cell.length_c   1.000
_cell.angle_alpha   90.00
_cell.angle_beta   90.00
_cell.angle_gamma   90.00
#
_symmetry.space_group_name_H-M   'P 1'
#
loop_
_entity.id
_entity.type
_entity.pdbx_description
1 polymer ?
#
loop_
_entity_poly.entity_id
_entity_poly.type
_entity_poly.pdbx_seq_one_letter_code
_entity_poly.pdbx_strand_id
1 'polypeptide(L)'
;MPATSNNHTVTTRNDDEGKPASLLIVYLGCLTGLVALVACSLILYQIYGMHSNSHFTELLKAPEVPVSVLVVYPAENPVFQRAVLAFAEFLQWHGGCQVAIDMWQRGRLAEQGPMRWLAEQAKSAARVMVISPQPNHCHTGPGEHAVPAAAHDLFSLVLNMVAGHAPSPNELAKFWLVHLGKAPEKSGLPVELTSCREFSLMRDLEKLCRHLHQQGTKRPGLAYGEKATGKLMEAVQQLEAW
;
A
#
# COMPACT_ATOMS: atom_id res chain seq x y z
N MET A 1 -20.62 69.98 73.26
CA MET A 1 -19.48 69.05 73.11
C MET A 1 -19.89 67.88 72.23
N PRO A 2 -18.98 67.40 71.38
CA PRO A 2 -19.21 66.58 70.17
C PRO A 2 -19.26 65.08 70.52
N ALA A 3 -19.76 64.19 69.65
CA ALA A 3 -19.04 63.42 68.61
C ALA A 3 -19.89 62.13 68.44
N THR A 4 -20.01 61.38 67.35
CA THR A 4 -19.32 61.29 66.07
C THR A 4 -20.15 60.36 65.19
N SER A 5 -20.18 60.67 63.90
CA SER A 5 -20.27 59.82 62.71
C SER A 5 -20.37 58.29 62.90
N ASN A 6 -21.27 57.62 62.15
CA ASN A 6 -20.83 56.87 60.97
C ASN A 6 -21.99 56.33 60.13
N ASN A 7 -22.00 56.77 58.87
CA ASN A 7 -22.77 56.21 57.78
C ASN A 7 -22.08 54.93 57.30
N HIS A 8 -22.80 53.81 57.30
CA HIS A 8 -22.39 52.62 56.56
C HIS A 8 -23.07 52.63 55.18
N THR A 9 -22.35 53.16 54.20
CA THR A 9 -22.59 52.90 52.78
C THR A 9 -22.33 51.42 52.50
N VAL A 10 -23.40 50.69 52.19
CA VAL A 10 -23.33 49.34 51.61
C VAL A 10 -22.97 49.50 50.14
N THR A 11 -21.70 49.31 49.82
CA THR A 11 -21.24 49.20 48.44
C THR A 11 -21.42 47.74 48.00
N THR A 12 -22.52 47.45 47.30
CA THR A 12 -22.67 46.19 46.57
C THR A 12 -21.64 46.14 45.46
N ARG A 13 -20.57 45.38 45.70
CA ARG A 13 -19.52 45.09 44.74
C ARG A 13 -20.09 44.10 43.71
N ASN A 14 -20.41 44.60 42.52
CA ASN A 14 -20.78 43.79 41.36
C ASN A 14 -19.53 43.07 40.83
N ASP A 15 -19.17 41.94 41.42
CA ASP A 15 -18.10 41.05 40.93
C ASP A 15 -18.71 39.85 40.16
N ASP A 16 -19.37 40.07 39.02
CA ASP A 16 -19.75 38.96 38.12
C ASP A 16 -19.72 39.29 36.61
N GLU A 17 -19.11 40.42 36.21
CA GLU A 17 -19.16 40.91 34.82
C GLU A 17 -17.93 40.51 33.97
N GLY A 18 -17.11 39.54 34.41
CA GLY A 18 -15.89 39.11 33.71
C GLY A 18 -15.83 37.63 33.31
N LYS A 19 -16.69 36.78 33.88
CA LYS A 19 -16.69 35.32 33.63
C LYS A 19 -17.30 34.87 32.28
N PRO A 20 -18.39 35.48 31.75
CA PRO A 20 -19.01 34.95 30.54
C PRO A 20 -18.14 35.19 29.29
N ALA A 21 -17.42 36.31 29.23
CA ALA A 21 -16.55 36.64 28.11
C ALA A 21 -15.37 35.68 27.98
N SER A 22 -14.77 35.28 29.11
CA SER A 22 -13.63 34.36 29.10
C SER A 22 -14.04 32.92 28.71
N LEU A 23 -15.24 32.49 29.12
CA LEU A 23 -15.79 31.19 28.71
C LEU A 23 -16.18 31.17 27.23
N LEU A 24 -16.72 32.27 26.70
CA LEU A 24 -17.04 32.41 25.28
C LEU A 24 -15.79 32.32 24.39
N ILE A 25 -14.67 32.94 24.80
CA ILE A 25 -13.40 32.86 24.07
C ILE A 25 -12.87 31.42 24.03
N VAL A 26 -12.94 30.70 25.16
CA VAL A 26 -12.52 29.29 25.23
C VAL A 26 -13.40 28.41 24.35
N TYR A 27 -14.71 28.64 24.35
CA TYR A 27 -15.65 27.89 23.51
C TYR A 27 -15.42 28.13 22.02
N LEU A 28 -15.20 29.38 21.60
CA LEU A 28 -14.88 29.74 20.22
C LEU A 28 -13.55 29.14 19.74
N GLY A 29 -12.54 29.12 20.61
CA GLY A 29 -11.25 28.48 20.34
C GLY A 29 -11.38 26.95 20.19
N CYS A 30 -12.19 26.32 21.04
CA CYS A 30 -12.44 24.88 20.96
C CYS A 30 -13.22 24.51 19.68
N LEU A 31 -14.24 25.30 19.33
CA LEU A 31 -15.05 25.09 18.14
C LEU A 31 -14.23 25.24 16.86
N THR A 32 -13.37 26.26 16.78
CA THR A 32 -12.46 26.46 15.65
C THR A 32 -11.42 25.35 15.53
N GLY A 33 -10.85 24.89 16.66
CA GLY A 33 -9.95 23.74 16.69
C GLY A 33 -10.61 22.44 16.23
N LEU A 34 -11.84 22.17 16.67
CA LEU A 34 -12.61 20.99 16.26
C LEU A 34 -12.90 21.02 14.76
N VAL A 35 -13.33 22.17 14.23
CA VAL A 35 -13.60 22.34 12.79
C VAL A 35 -12.30 22.17 11.99
N ALA A 36 -11.18 22.69 12.46
CA ALA A 36 -9.89 22.50 11.80
C ALA A 36 -9.43 21.04 11.81
N LEU A 37 -9.66 20.29 12.90
CA LEU A 37 -9.35 18.85 12.98
C LEU A 37 -10.27 18.02 12.08
N VAL A 38 -11.55 18.36 12.01
CA VAL A 38 -12.50 17.70 11.10
C VAL A 38 -12.13 18.02 9.65
N ALA A 39 -11.83 19.28 9.32
CA ALA A 39 -11.37 19.65 7.99
C ALA A 39 -10.04 18.97 7.63
N CYS A 40 -9.07 18.94 8.55
CA CYS A 40 -7.79 18.26 8.37
C CYS A 40 -7.98 16.74 8.17
N SER A 41 -8.83 16.11 8.99
CA SER A 41 -9.13 14.69 8.82
C SER A 41 -9.87 14.42 7.51
N LEU A 42 -10.82 15.26 7.08
CA LEU A 42 -11.47 15.16 5.78
C LEU A 42 -10.50 15.39 4.63
N ILE A 43 -9.56 16.33 4.73
CA ILE A 43 -8.50 16.55 3.73
C ILE A 43 -7.57 15.35 3.69
N LEU A 44 -7.20 14.76 4.82
CA LEU A 44 -6.40 13.53 4.87
C LEU A 44 -7.18 12.35 4.31
N TYR A 45 -8.44 12.15 4.68
CA TYR A 45 -9.32 11.13 4.10
C TYR A 45 -9.51 11.34 2.60
N GLN A 46 -9.58 12.59 2.15
CA GLN A 46 -9.56 12.90 0.73
C GLN A 46 -8.22 12.56 0.14
N ILE A 47 -7.06 12.93 0.67
CA ILE A 47 -5.76 12.56 0.09
C ILE A 47 -5.56 11.03 0.07
N TYR A 48 -5.87 10.34 1.17
CA TYR A 48 -5.82 8.88 1.29
C TYR A 48 -6.85 8.19 0.39
N GLY A 49 -8.06 8.74 0.23
CA GLY A 49 -9.13 8.22 -0.63
C GLY A 49 -9.00 8.63 -2.10
N MET A 50 -8.34 9.75 -2.39
CA MET A 50 -8.05 10.31 -3.70
C MET A 50 -6.86 9.58 -4.32
N HIS A 51 -5.95 9.03 -3.51
CA HIS A 51 -5.02 7.97 -3.96
C HIS A 51 -5.77 6.71 -4.47
N SER A 52 -7.02 6.48 -4.03
CA SER A 52 -7.88 5.41 -4.55
C SER A 52 -8.78 5.85 -5.72
N ASN A 53 -9.15 7.14 -5.84
CA ASN A 53 -10.24 7.59 -6.74
C ASN A 53 -9.94 8.79 -7.69
N SER A 54 -8.74 9.39 -7.73
CA SER A 54 -8.46 10.58 -8.59
C SER A 54 -7.98 10.34 -10.01
N HIS A 55 -8.30 9.20 -10.61
CA HIS A 55 -7.95 8.97 -12.02
C HIS A 55 -9.07 9.32 -13.01
N PHE A 56 -10.18 9.94 -12.57
CA PHE A 56 -11.41 9.99 -13.37
C PHE A 56 -11.76 11.32 -14.04
N THR A 57 -11.05 12.42 -13.78
CA THR A 57 -11.48 13.76 -14.27
C THR A 57 -10.40 14.56 -14.96
N GLU A 58 -9.52 13.92 -15.74
CA GLU A 58 -8.86 14.64 -16.83
C GLU A 58 -8.68 13.74 -18.06
N LEU A 59 -9.35 14.16 -19.14
CA LEU A 59 -9.19 13.75 -20.54
C LEU A 59 -9.99 12.53 -21.02
N LEU A 60 -11.21 12.83 -21.46
CA LEU A 60 -12.06 12.06 -22.37
C LEU A 60 -11.25 11.37 -23.48
N LYS A 61 -10.82 10.15 -23.21
CA LYS A 61 -10.41 9.13 -24.18
C LYS A 61 -11.02 7.83 -23.66
N ALA A 62 -11.50 6.97 -24.56
CA ALA A 62 -12.27 5.76 -24.24
C ALA A 62 -11.72 5.04 -22.98
N PRO A 63 -12.57 4.48 -22.09
CA PRO A 63 -12.13 3.91 -20.82
C PRO A 63 -11.24 2.69 -21.09
N GLU A 64 -9.95 2.93 -21.23
CA GLU A 64 -8.95 1.89 -21.34
C GLU A 64 -8.73 1.35 -19.93
N VAL A 65 -9.27 0.16 -19.68
CA VAL A 65 -9.24 -0.49 -18.37
C VAL A 65 -7.77 -0.81 -18.02
N PRO A 66 -7.23 -0.28 -16.90
CA PRO A 66 -5.87 -0.57 -16.49
C PRO A 66 -5.68 -2.07 -16.22
N VAL A 67 -4.50 -2.61 -16.55
CA VAL A 67 -4.19 -4.03 -16.33
C VAL A 67 -4.17 -4.32 -14.83
N SER A 68 -5.03 -5.23 -14.36
CA SER A 68 -5.07 -5.62 -12.95
C SER A 68 -4.00 -6.67 -12.64
N VAL A 69 -3.18 -6.39 -11.63
CA VAL A 69 -2.05 -7.25 -11.23
C VAL A 69 -2.14 -7.53 -9.73
N LEU A 70 -2.08 -8.79 -9.36
CA LEU A 70 -1.91 -9.23 -7.97
C LEU A 70 -0.44 -9.54 -7.71
N VAL A 71 0.13 -9.01 -6.63
CA VAL A 71 1.51 -9.32 -6.21
C VAL A 71 1.45 -10.14 -4.91
N VAL A 72 2.10 -11.31 -4.92
CA VAL A 72 2.23 -12.21 -3.77
C VAL A 72 3.70 -12.51 -3.53
N TYR A 73 4.14 -12.52 -2.28
CA TYR A 73 5.54 -12.65 -1.92
C TYR A 73 5.70 -13.38 -0.58
N PRO A 74 6.83 -14.05 -0.34
CA PRO A 74 7.11 -14.72 0.93
C PRO A 74 7.37 -13.71 2.06
N ALA A 75 6.99 -14.08 3.28
CA ALA A 75 7.34 -13.35 4.48
C ALA A 75 8.84 -13.51 4.79
N GLU A 76 9.66 -12.57 4.32
CA GLU A 76 11.11 -12.54 4.58
C GLU A 76 11.52 -11.32 5.42
N ASN A 77 12.62 -10.64 5.08
CA ASN A 77 13.18 -9.54 5.83
C ASN A 77 12.62 -8.16 5.39
N PRO A 78 12.81 -7.10 6.19
CA PRO A 78 12.29 -5.77 5.85
C PRO A 78 12.89 -5.13 4.58
N VAL A 79 14.11 -5.52 4.17
CA VAL A 79 14.74 -5.03 2.93
C VAL A 79 14.03 -5.64 1.72
N PHE A 80 13.75 -6.93 1.76
CA PHE A 80 12.97 -7.63 0.76
C PHE A 80 11.58 -7.01 0.61
N GLN A 81 10.90 -6.72 1.72
CA GLN A 81 9.59 -6.05 1.67
C GLN A 81 9.63 -4.67 1.06
N ARG A 82 10.69 -3.90 1.33
CA ARG A 82 10.90 -2.60 0.67
C ARG A 82 11.07 -2.76 -0.84
N ALA A 83 11.79 -3.78 -1.29
CA ALA A 83 11.92 -4.08 -2.71
C ALA A 83 10.59 -4.51 -3.34
N VAL A 84 9.81 -5.35 -2.67
CA VAL A 84 8.47 -5.77 -3.12
C VAL A 84 7.52 -4.56 -3.20
N LEU A 85 7.54 -3.68 -2.20
CA LEU A 85 6.71 -2.47 -2.22
C LEU A 85 7.14 -1.50 -3.33
N ALA A 86 8.45 -1.29 -3.52
CA ALA A 86 8.97 -0.48 -4.61
C ALA A 86 8.59 -1.06 -5.98
N PHE A 87 8.53 -2.39 -6.10
CA PHE A 87 8.05 -3.06 -7.31
C PHE A 87 6.56 -2.83 -7.53
N ALA A 88 5.72 -2.94 -6.49
CA ALA A 88 4.30 -2.62 -6.58
C ALA A 88 4.05 -1.15 -6.97
N GLU A 89 4.79 -0.20 -6.39
CA GLU A 89 4.78 1.21 -6.80
C GLU A 89 5.18 1.37 -8.27
N PHE A 90 6.26 0.72 -8.71
CA PHE A 90 6.68 0.77 -10.12
C PHE A 90 5.58 0.27 -11.06
N LEU A 91 4.94 -0.85 -10.75
CA LEU A 91 3.84 -1.39 -11.56
C LEU A 91 2.66 -0.40 -11.66
N GLN A 92 2.31 0.24 -10.54
CA GLN A 92 1.21 1.20 -10.50
C GLN A 92 1.55 2.46 -11.32
N TRP A 93 2.71 3.06 -11.07
CA TRP A 93 3.03 4.39 -11.58
C TRP A 93 3.69 4.40 -12.95
N HIS A 94 4.58 3.44 -13.22
CA HIS A 94 5.24 3.33 -14.52
C HIS A 94 4.50 2.34 -15.43
N GLY A 95 3.96 1.26 -14.87
CA GLY A 95 3.21 0.25 -15.61
C GLY A 95 1.74 0.59 -15.86
N GLY A 96 1.20 1.64 -15.23
CA GLY A 96 -0.23 1.98 -15.31
C GLY A 96 -1.16 0.86 -14.85
N CYS A 97 -0.66 -0.05 -14.01
CA CYS A 97 -1.39 -1.23 -13.57
C CYS A 97 -2.25 -0.92 -12.34
N GLN A 98 -3.40 -1.57 -12.24
CA GLN A 98 -4.15 -1.62 -10.99
C GLN A 98 -3.54 -2.74 -10.12
N VAL A 99 -2.76 -2.36 -9.11
CA VAL A 99 -2.00 -3.32 -8.30
C VAL A 99 -2.75 -3.67 -7.01
N ALA A 100 -2.90 -4.97 -6.75
CA ALA A 100 -3.35 -5.54 -5.50
C ALA A 100 -2.18 -6.17 -4.75
N ILE A 101 -1.97 -5.74 -3.50
CA ILE A 101 -0.97 -6.27 -2.58
C ILE A 101 -1.52 -6.18 -1.14
N ASP A 102 -1.19 -7.17 -0.31
CA ASP A 102 -1.66 -7.29 1.08
C ASP A 102 -1.39 -6.02 1.92
N MET A 103 -0.23 -5.41 1.73
CA MET A 103 0.21 -4.19 2.43
C MET A 103 -0.74 -3.01 2.20
N TRP A 104 -1.40 -2.94 1.04
CA TRP A 104 -2.35 -1.87 0.70
C TRP A 104 -3.81 -2.24 0.99
N GLN A 105 -4.11 -3.53 1.17
CA GLN A 105 -5.48 -4.03 1.35
C GLN A 105 -5.72 -4.69 2.71
N ARG A 106 -4.97 -4.29 3.74
CA ARG A 106 -5.02 -4.89 5.09
C ARG A 106 -6.44 -5.01 5.67
N GLY A 107 -7.28 -3.99 5.48
CA GLY A 107 -8.68 -4.01 5.96
C GLY A 107 -9.50 -5.11 5.29
N ARG A 108 -9.55 -5.12 3.96
CA ARG A 108 -10.26 -6.16 3.19
C ARG A 108 -9.74 -7.57 3.47
N LEU A 109 -8.42 -7.71 3.60
CA LEU A 109 -7.76 -8.96 3.91
C LEU A 109 -8.17 -9.49 5.29
N ALA A 110 -8.21 -8.61 6.31
CA ALA A 110 -8.62 -8.97 7.66
C ALA A 110 -10.12 -9.33 7.74
N GLU A 111 -10.97 -8.65 6.96
CA GLU A 111 -12.41 -8.93 6.91
C GLU A 111 -12.74 -10.25 6.22
N GLN A 112 -12.09 -10.55 5.09
CA GLN A 112 -12.42 -11.71 4.27
C GLN A 112 -11.66 -12.98 4.65
N GLY A 113 -10.47 -12.82 5.24
CA GLY A 113 -9.47 -13.86 5.47
C GLY A 113 -8.54 -14.08 4.25
N PRO A 114 -7.31 -14.59 4.47
CA PRO A 114 -6.29 -14.72 3.41
C PRO A 114 -6.73 -15.52 2.19
N MET A 115 -7.36 -16.68 2.41
CA MET A 115 -7.78 -17.57 1.32
C MET A 115 -8.85 -16.94 0.41
N ARG A 116 -9.89 -16.34 1.02
CA ARG A 116 -10.98 -15.72 0.26
C ARG A 116 -10.48 -14.49 -0.50
N TRP A 117 -9.69 -13.65 0.17
CA TRP A 117 -9.10 -12.47 -0.46
C TRP A 117 -8.21 -12.86 -1.64
N LEU A 118 -7.31 -13.85 -1.46
CA LEU A 118 -6.43 -14.31 -2.54
C LEU A 118 -7.23 -14.84 -3.72
N ALA A 119 -8.24 -15.68 -3.49
CA ALA A 119 -9.07 -16.23 -4.56
C ALA A 119 -9.83 -15.12 -5.32
N GLU A 120 -10.34 -14.11 -4.61
CA GLU A 120 -11.02 -12.97 -5.23
C GLU A 120 -10.05 -12.16 -6.11
N GLN A 121 -8.90 -11.75 -5.56
CA GLN A 121 -7.90 -10.95 -6.30
C GLN A 121 -7.32 -11.75 -7.47
N ALA A 122 -7.00 -13.03 -7.27
CA ALA A 122 -6.47 -13.89 -8.32
C ALA A 122 -7.50 -14.12 -9.44
N LYS A 123 -8.80 -14.17 -9.13
CA LYS A 123 -9.85 -14.27 -10.16
C LYS A 123 -9.95 -12.98 -10.98
N SER A 124 -9.94 -11.80 -10.33
CA SER A 124 -10.11 -10.50 -11.00
C SER A 124 -8.86 -9.97 -11.68
N ALA A 125 -7.67 -10.39 -11.25
CA ALA A 125 -6.42 -9.94 -11.85
C ALA A 125 -6.26 -10.47 -13.27
N ALA A 126 -5.69 -9.67 -14.17
CA ALA A 126 -5.18 -10.12 -15.45
C ALA A 126 -3.91 -10.97 -15.26
N ARG A 127 -3.09 -10.64 -14.25
CA ARG A 127 -1.84 -11.34 -13.91
C ARG A 127 -1.65 -11.52 -12.41
N VAL A 128 -1.09 -12.66 -12.03
CA VAL A 128 -0.64 -12.93 -10.66
C VAL A 128 0.88 -13.02 -10.68
N MET A 129 1.55 -12.06 -10.06
CA MET A 129 3.00 -11.99 -9.94
C MET A 129 3.41 -12.58 -8.59
N VAL A 130 4.08 -13.72 -8.65
CA VAL A 130 4.66 -14.40 -7.48
C VAL A 130 6.12 -13.99 -7.39
N ILE A 131 6.50 -13.33 -6.29
CA ILE A 131 7.89 -12.97 -6.04
C ILE A 131 8.62 -14.18 -5.48
N SER A 132 9.76 -14.53 -6.06
CA SER A 132 10.56 -15.66 -5.58
C SER A 132 11.16 -15.41 -4.21
N PRO A 133 11.34 -16.46 -3.40
CA PRO A 133 12.11 -16.34 -2.17
C PRO A 133 13.59 -16.08 -2.43
N GLN A 134 14.28 -15.49 -1.46
CA GLN A 134 15.73 -15.26 -1.52
C GLN A 134 16.51 -16.55 -1.18
N PRO A 135 17.60 -16.85 -1.92
CA PRO A 135 18.33 -18.13 -1.82
C PRO A 135 18.98 -18.44 -0.47
N ASN A 136 19.27 -17.43 0.36
CA ASN A 136 20.03 -17.58 1.61
C ASN A 136 19.17 -17.44 2.89
N HIS A 137 17.84 -17.42 2.76
CA HIS A 137 16.96 -17.20 3.91
C HIS A 137 16.04 -18.40 4.12
N CYS A 138 16.55 -19.37 4.88
CA CYS A 138 15.69 -20.30 5.60
C CYS A 138 14.83 -19.50 6.59
N HIS A 139 13.52 -19.78 6.59
CA HIS A 139 12.50 -19.24 7.48
C HIS A 139 13.04 -19.03 8.90
N THR A 140 13.54 -17.83 9.18
CA THR A 140 13.94 -17.48 10.53
C THR A 140 12.65 -17.18 11.28
N GLY A 141 12.50 -17.80 12.46
CA GLY A 141 11.26 -17.89 13.21
C GLY A 141 10.60 -16.55 13.58
N PRO A 142 9.53 -16.58 14.40
CA PRO A 142 8.68 -15.43 14.68
C PRO A 142 9.48 -14.33 15.37
N GLY A 143 9.97 -13.38 14.58
CA GLY A 143 10.87 -12.34 15.03
C GLY A 143 10.81 -11.17 14.07
N GLU A 144 10.47 -10.02 14.63
CA GLU A 144 10.41 -8.69 14.02
C GLU A 144 9.10 -8.35 13.29
N HIS A 145 8.32 -7.49 13.97
CA HIS A 145 6.99 -6.96 13.65
C HIS A 145 6.93 -6.10 12.36
N ALA A 146 7.89 -6.22 11.45
CA ALA A 146 7.92 -5.45 10.21
C ALA A 146 7.11 -6.10 9.08
N VAL A 147 6.99 -7.44 9.10
CA VAL A 147 6.41 -8.22 8.01
C VAL A 147 4.93 -8.50 8.25
N PRO A 148 4.02 -8.26 7.27
CA PRO A 148 2.62 -8.63 7.44
C PRO A 148 2.49 -10.13 7.69
N ALA A 149 1.81 -10.49 8.77
CA ALA A 149 1.59 -11.89 9.15
C ALA A 149 0.93 -12.70 8.01
N ALA A 150 0.05 -12.05 7.24
CA ALA A 150 -0.65 -12.68 6.13
C ALA A 150 0.26 -13.01 4.92
N ALA A 151 1.43 -12.38 4.77
CA ALA A 151 2.30 -12.64 3.62
C ALA A 151 2.75 -14.11 3.57
N HIS A 152 3.02 -14.72 4.73
CA HIS A 152 3.38 -16.14 4.81
C HIS A 152 2.23 -17.02 4.32
N ASP A 153 1.02 -16.81 4.85
CA ASP A 153 -0.17 -17.58 4.48
C ASP A 153 -0.51 -17.42 3.00
N LEU A 154 -0.48 -16.19 2.49
CA LEU A 154 -0.77 -15.89 1.09
C LEU A 154 0.23 -16.54 0.14
N PHE A 155 1.52 -16.57 0.51
CA PHE A 155 2.54 -17.24 -0.29
C PHE A 155 2.30 -18.76 -0.36
N SER A 156 2.04 -19.43 0.76
CA SER A 156 1.71 -20.85 0.75
C SER A 156 0.43 -21.15 -0.05
N LEU A 157 -0.59 -20.30 0.07
CA LEU A 157 -1.84 -20.45 -0.66
C LEU A 157 -1.68 -20.26 -2.17
N VAL A 158 -0.85 -19.31 -2.62
CA VAL A 158 -0.62 -19.10 -4.05
C VAL A 158 0.17 -20.25 -4.67
N LEU A 159 1.12 -20.85 -3.94
CA LEU A 159 1.82 -22.05 -4.41
C LEU A 159 0.85 -23.21 -4.66
N ASN A 160 -0.07 -23.46 -3.72
CA ASN A 160 -1.11 -24.48 -3.89
C ASN A 160 -2.03 -24.19 -5.08
N MET A 161 -2.37 -22.91 -5.31
CA MET A 161 -3.16 -22.49 -6.46
C MET A 161 -2.43 -22.74 -7.79
N VAL A 162 -1.14 -22.39 -7.85
CA VAL A 162 -0.29 -22.64 -9.02
C VAL A 162 -0.19 -24.15 -9.30
N ALA A 163 0.05 -24.97 -8.27
CA ALA A 163 0.07 -26.42 -8.39
C ALA A 163 -1.23 -26.98 -8.98
N GLY A 164 -2.38 -26.44 -8.53
CA GLY A 164 -3.69 -26.83 -9.04
C GLY A 164 -3.92 -26.51 -10.53
N HIS A 165 -3.28 -25.46 -11.05
CA HIS A 165 -3.36 -25.06 -12.46
C HIS A 165 -2.25 -25.65 -13.34
N ALA A 166 -1.28 -26.39 -12.77
CA ALA A 166 -0.17 -26.99 -13.51
C ALA A 166 -0.60 -27.84 -14.73
N PRO A 167 -1.72 -28.61 -14.70
CA PRO A 167 -2.18 -29.37 -15.87
C PRO A 167 -2.72 -28.51 -17.03
N SER A 168 -3.00 -27.23 -16.79
CA SER A 168 -3.68 -26.32 -17.71
C SER A 168 -2.76 -25.15 -18.12
N PRO A 169 -1.97 -25.26 -19.20
CA PRO A 169 -0.99 -24.24 -19.59
C PRO A 169 -1.59 -22.84 -19.79
N ASN A 170 -2.83 -22.76 -20.26
CA ASN A 170 -3.53 -21.49 -20.46
C ASN A 170 -3.89 -20.79 -19.14
N GLU A 171 -4.28 -21.57 -18.12
CA GLU A 171 -4.56 -21.03 -16.79
C GLU A 171 -3.26 -20.67 -16.06
N LEU A 172 -2.21 -21.49 -16.23
CA LEU A 172 -0.89 -21.24 -15.68
C LEU A 172 -0.22 -19.98 -16.28
N ALA A 173 -0.49 -19.64 -17.54
CA ALA A 173 0.05 -18.45 -18.20
C ALA A 173 -0.31 -17.12 -17.52
N LYS A 174 -1.31 -17.14 -16.62
CA LYS A 174 -1.70 -16.02 -15.75
C LYS A 174 -0.66 -15.74 -14.64
N PHE A 175 0.07 -16.76 -14.21
CA PHE A 175 1.02 -16.71 -13.10
C PHE A 175 2.42 -16.42 -13.64
N TRP A 176 3.01 -15.33 -13.17
CA TRP A 176 4.37 -14.91 -13.52
C TRP A 176 5.24 -14.98 -12.29
N LEU A 177 6.43 -15.53 -12.46
CA LEU A 177 7.47 -15.55 -11.46
C LEU A 177 8.37 -14.32 -11.64
N VAL A 178 8.61 -13.60 -10.56
CA VAL A 178 9.48 -12.42 -10.57
C VAL A 178 10.58 -12.58 -9.52
N HIS A 179 11.83 -12.44 -9.96
CA HIS A 179 12.99 -12.40 -9.08
C HIS A 179 13.38 -10.96 -8.82
N LEU A 180 13.45 -10.59 -7.53
CA LEU A 180 14.01 -9.32 -7.09
C LEU A 180 15.45 -9.56 -6.64
N GLY A 181 16.40 -8.99 -7.39
CA GLY A 181 17.82 -9.17 -7.13
C GLY A 181 18.36 -10.48 -7.68
N LYS A 182 19.19 -11.18 -6.91
CA LYS A 182 19.78 -12.46 -7.30
C LYS A 182 18.69 -13.53 -7.44
N ALA A 183 18.55 -14.06 -8.65
CA ALA A 183 17.69 -15.22 -8.87
C ALA A 183 18.21 -16.39 -8.02
N PRO A 184 17.34 -17.12 -7.30
CA PRO A 184 17.73 -18.33 -6.61
C PRO A 184 18.24 -19.35 -7.62
N GLU A 185 19.18 -20.21 -7.20
CA GLU A 185 19.48 -21.38 -7.99
C GLU A 185 18.20 -22.20 -8.21
N LYS A 186 18.06 -22.85 -9.38
CA LYS A 186 16.83 -23.59 -9.76
C LYS A 186 16.40 -24.65 -8.72
N SER A 187 17.31 -25.08 -7.85
CA SER A 187 17.08 -26.00 -6.73
C SER A 187 16.34 -25.39 -5.54
N GLY A 188 16.36 -24.07 -5.37
CA GLY A 188 15.75 -23.35 -4.24
C GLY A 188 14.33 -22.82 -4.50
N LEU A 189 13.82 -22.98 -5.73
CA LEU A 189 12.49 -22.52 -6.11
C LEU A 189 11.45 -23.64 -5.91
N PRO A 190 10.26 -23.35 -5.37
CA PRO A 190 9.14 -24.29 -5.39
C PRO A 190 8.90 -24.82 -6.81
N VAL A 191 8.79 -26.14 -6.95
CA VAL A 191 8.67 -26.83 -8.25
C VAL A 191 7.48 -26.33 -9.07
N GLU A 192 6.43 -25.88 -8.39
CA GLU A 192 5.20 -25.30 -8.92
C GLU A 192 5.49 -24.06 -9.79
N LEU A 193 6.47 -23.26 -9.39
CA LEU A 193 6.80 -22.00 -10.05
C LEU A 193 7.73 -22.19 -11.26
N THR A 194 8.36 -23.35 -11.42
CA THR A 194 9.32 -23.63 -12.51
C THR A 194 8.69 -23.62 -13.91
N SER A 195 7.37 -23.83 -13.98
CA SER A 195 6.60 -23.82 -15.24
C SER A 195 5.99 -22.45 -15.55
N CYS A 196 6.11 -21.48 -14.62
CA CYS A 196 5.62 -20.12 -14.81
C CYS A 196 6.59 -19.30 -15.69
N ARG A 197 6.08 -18.21 -16.28
CA ARG A 197 6.94 -17.27 -17.00
C ARG A 197 7.79 -16.49 -16.00
N GLU A 198 9.11 -16.48 -16.20
CA GLU A 198 10.07 -15.88 -15.28
C GLU A 198 10.58 -14.50 -15.76
N PHE A 199 10.77 -13.56 -14.82
CA PHE A 199 11.42 -12.27 -15.04
C PHE A 199 12.41 -11.99 -13.90
N SER A 200 13.67 -11.69 -14.22
CA SER A 200 14.64 -11.23 -13.20
C SER A 200 14.81 -9.71 -13.27
N LEU A 201 14.48 -9.01 -12.19
CA LEU A 201 14.66 -7.56 -12.10
C LEU A 201 16.03 -7.23 -11.51
N MET A 202 16.78 -6.27 -12.06
CA MET A 202 16.35 -5.26 -13.05
C MET A 202 16.57 -5.64 -14.53
N ARG A 203 17.18 -6.79 -14.82
CA ARG A 203 17.57 -7.21 -16.18
C ARG A 203 16.41 -7.29 -17.17
N ASP A 204 15.27 -7.83 -16.73
CA ASP A 204 14.11 -8.12 -17.59
C ASP A 204 12.98 -7.09 -17.42
N LEU A 205 13.24 -5.92 -16.79
CA LEU A 205 12.24 -4.90 -16.49
C LEU A 205 11.51 -4.39 -17.74
N GLU A 206 12.24 -4.10 -18.81
CA GLU A 206 11.66 -3.66 -20.08
C GLU A 206 10.84 -4.77 -20.75
N LYS A 207 11.27 -6.02 -20.62
CA LYS A 207 10.51 -7.17 -21.13
C LYS A 207 9.21 -7.32 -20.36
N LEU A 208 9.25 -7.22 -19.03
CA LEU A 208 8.06 -7.25 -18.18
C LEU A 208 7.08 -6.15 -18.58
N CYS A 209 7.57 -4.91 -18.73
CA CYS A 209 6.74 -3.79 -19.19
C CYS A 209 6.12 -4.06 -20.56
N ARG A 210 6.88 -4.57 -21.54
CA ARG A 210 6.32 -4.88 -22.87
C ARG A 210 5.20 -5.91 -22.80
N HIS A 211 5.33 -6.95 -21.97
CA HIS A 211 4.28 -7.95 -21.84
C HIS A 211 3.02 -7.40 -21.15
N LEU A 212 3.16 -6.49 -20.19
CA LEU A 212 2.02 -5.78 -19.60
C LEU A 212 1.33 -4.87 -20.62
N HIS A 213 2.11 -4.10 -21.39
CA HIS A 213 1.57 -3.17 -22.38
C HIS A 213 1.02 -3.84 -23.65
N GLN A 214 1.45 -5.06 -23.97
CA GLN A 214 0.81 -5.85 -25.03
C GLN A 214 -0.64 -6.22 -24.67
N GLN A 215 -1.02 -6.08 -23.40
CA GLN A 215 -2.37 -6.35 -22.89
C GLN A 215 -3.10 -5.12 -22.35
N GLY A 216 -2.46 -3.94 -22.33
CA GLY A 216 -3.03 -2.70 -21.83
C GLY A 216 -2.29 -1.48 -22.37
N THR A 217 -3.02 -0.39 -22.59
CA THR A 217 -2.55 0.79 -23.32
C THR A 217 -1.51 1.64 -22.57
N LYS A 218 -0.88 2.55 -23.33
CA LYS A 218 0.36 3.27 -23.01
C LYS A 218 0.35 4.04 -21.67
N ARG A 219 1.48 3.92 -20.97
CA ARG A 219 2.12 4.81 -19.97
C ARG A 219 1.33 6.06 -19.53
N PRO A 220 0.86 6.12 -18.28
CA PRO A 220 0.63 7.37 -17.56
C PRO A 220 1.95 7.91 -16.97
N GLY A 221 2.12 9.24 -16.96
CA GLY A 221 3.02 9.99 -16.07
C GLY A 221 4.53 9.69 -16.11
N LEU A 222 5.24 10.20 -17.13
CA LEU A 222 6.71 10.10 -17.26
C LEU A 222 7.50 10.45 -15.98
N ALA A 223 7.15 11.54 -15.30
CA ALA A 223 7.93 12.03 -14.16
C ALA A 223 7.82 11.17 -12.89
N TYR A 224 6.62 10.65 -12.57
CA TYR A 224 6.46 9.77 -11.40
C TYR A 224 7.02 8.37 -11.70
N GLY A 225 6.84 7.88 -12.93
CA GLY A 225 7.38 6.59 -13.37
C GLY A 225 8.91 6.51 -13.27
N GLU A 226 9.63 7.58 -13.62
CA GLU A 226 11.09 7.65 -13.46
C GLU A 226 11.51 7.56 -11.99
N LYS A 227 10.83 8.28 -11.10
CA LYS A 227 11.08 8.20 -9.64
C LYS A 227 10.83 6.80 -9.10
N ALA A 228 9.72 6.17 -9.48
CA ALA A 228 9.39 4.80 -9.06
C ALA A 228 10.42 3.79 -9.57
N THR A 229 10.91 3.97 -10.80
CA THR A 229 11.98 3.13 -11.38
C THR A 229 13.29 3.28 -10.59
N GLY A 230 13.67 4.51 -10.24
CA GLY A 230 14.86 4.77 -9.42
C GLY A 230 14.76 4.12 -8.03
N LYS A 231 13.62 4.25 -7.35
CA LYS A 231 13.37 3.59 -6.06
C LYS A 231 13.47 2.07 -6.16
N LEU A 232 12.90 1.47 -7.21
CA LEU A 232 12.96 0.03 -7.43
C LEU A 232 14.41 -0.43 -7.65
N MET A 233 15.17 0.31 -8.46
CA MET A 233 16.58 0.02 -8.69
C MET A 233 17.39 0.04 -7.40
N GLU A 234 17.22 1.08 -6.59
CA GLU A 234 17.90 1.22 -5.30
C GLU A 234 17.52 0.09 -4.34
N ALA A 235 16.23 -0.24 -4.24
CA ALA A 235 15.76 -1.29 -3.34
C ALA A 235 16.25 -2.68 -3.76
N VAL A 236 16.30 -2.98 -5.05
CA VAL A 236 16.86 -4.23 -5.59
C VAL A 236 18.38 -4.29 -5.34
N GLN A 237 19.09 -3.19 -5.54
CA GLN A 237 20.54 -3.13 -5.27
C GLN A 237 20.85 -3.32 -3.78
N GLN A 238 20.06 -2.71 -2.89
CA GLN A 238 20.17 -2.92 -1.44
C GLN A 238 19.91 -4.39 -1.07
N LEU A 239 18.93 -5.02 -1.70
CA LEU A 239 18.60 -6.43 -1.48
C LEU A 239 19.73 -7.37 -1.93
N GLU A 240 20.41 -7.08 -3.04
CA GLU A 240 21.54 -7.90 -3.53
C GLU A 240 22.82 -7.79 -2.68
N ALA A 241 22.96 -6.69 -1.96
CA ALA A 241 24.08 -6.36 -1.09
C ALA A 241 23.90 -6.79 0.36
N TRP A 242 22.69 -7.24 0.72
CA TRP A 242 22.34 -7.76 2.04
C TRP A 242 22.80 -9.21 2.23
#